data_AF-A0A4Q6BJY4-F1
#
_entry.id   AF-A0A4Q6BJY4-F1
#
_cell.length_a   1.000
_cell.length_b   1.000
_cell.length_c   1.000
_cell.angle_alpha   90.00
_cell.angle_beta   90.00
_cell.angle_gamma   90.00
#
_symmetry.space_group_name_H-M   'P 1'
#
loop_
_entity.id
_entity.type
_entity.pdbx_description
1 polymer ?
#
loop_
_entity_poly.entity_id
_entity_poly.type
_entity_poly.pdbx_seq_one_letter_code
_entity_poly.pdbx_strand_id
1 'polypeptide(L)'
;MTEAIFAEAGKPAGVIGTINHHFQDHVWKTEMTTPDPVSFQERLKQFKDLGAKAVALEVSSHALDQARVDEVPFDVAVFTNLSRDHLDYHKDMNEYFKAKSKLFSDLLTRSTKP
;
A
#
# COMPACT_ATOMS: atom_id res chain seq x y z
N MET A 1 -7.49 10.34 5.30
CA MET A 1 -8.07 11.25 4.28
C MET A 1 -8.71 10.49 3.13
N THR A 2 -7.97 9.68 2.37
CA THR A 2 -8.52 8.93 1.22
C THR A 2 -9.69 8.02 1.60
N GLU A 3 -9.61 7.35 2.75
CA GLU A 3 -10.72 6.56 3.31
C GLU A 3 -12.00 7.40 3.49
N ALA A 4 -11.89 8.58 4.11
CA ALA A 4 -13.03 9.47 4.32
C ALA A 4 -13.67 9.94 2.99
N ILE A 5 -12.85 10.22 1.97
CA ILE A 5 -13.35 10.57 0.62
C ILE A 5 -14.12 9.40 0.02
N PHE A 6 -13.61 8.17 0.16
CA PHE A 6 -14.28 6.96 -0.31
C PHE A 6 -15.59 6.70 0.44
N ALA A 7 -15.61 6.92 1.75
CA ALA A 7 -16.80 6.80 2.58
C ALA A 7 -17.88 7.80 2.15
N GLU A 8 -17.53 9.07 1.94
CA GLU A 8 -18.45 10.11 1.45
C GLU A 8 -19.02 9.76 0.07
N ALA A 9 -18.23 9.10 -0.77
CA ALA A 9 -18.68 8.63 -2.09
C ALA A 9 -19.51 7.32 -2.05
N GLY A 10 -19.87 6.80 -0.87
CA GLY A 10 -20.61 5.54 -0.72
C GLY A 10 -19.83 4.30 -1.14
N LYS A 11 -18.49 4.37 -1.15
CA LYS A 11 -17.59 3.28 -1.55
C LYS A 11 -16.69 2.91 -0.37
N PRO A 12 -17.15 2.10 0.60
CA PRO A 12 -16.37 1.83 1.81
C PRO A 12 -15.00 1.24 1.47
N ALA A 13 -13.93 1.79 2.05
CA ALA A 13 -12.55 1.43 1.73
C ALA A 13 -11.85 0.78 2.92
N GLY A 14 -11.07 -0.28 2.68
CA GLY A 14 -10.13 -0.79 3.67
C GLY A 14 -8.87 0.08 3.72
N VAL A 15 -8.19 0.09 4.87
CA VAL A 15 -6.93 0.80 5.05
C VAL A 15 -5.83 -0.17 5.46
N ILE A 16 -4.67 -0.07 4.82
CA ILE A 16 -3.44 -0.78 5.21
C ILE A 16 -2.35 0.29 5.42
N GLY A 17 -1.82 0.40 6.63
CA GLY A 17 -0.76 1.37 6.92
C GLY A 17 -0.10 1.14 8.26
N THR A 18 0.72 2.10 8.67
CA THR A 18 1.61 1.98 9.84
C THR A 18 0.89 1.74 11.16
N ILE A 19 -0.29 2.32 11.36
CA ILE A 19 -1.01 2.25 12.65
C ILE A 19 -1.68 0.88 12.82
N ASN A 20 -2.39 0.44 11.80
CA ASN A 20 -3.11 -0.82 11.75
C ASN A 20 -3.60 -1.09 10.31
N HIS A 21 -4.22 -2.24 10.13
CA HIS A 21 -5.16 -2.43 9.03
C HIS A 21 -6.58 -2.34 9.58
N HIS A 22 -7.50 -1.67 8.88
CA HIS A 22 -8.88 -1.59 9.33
C HIS A 22 -9.89 -1.51 8.19
N PHE A 23 -11.12 -1.89 8.52
CA PHE A 23 -12.29 -1.72 7.67
C PHE A 23 -13.53 -1.74 8.57
N GLN A 24 -14.26 -0.62 8.63
CA GLN A 24 -15.42 -0.46 9.52
C GLN A 24 -15.05 -0.81 10.97
N ASP A 25 -15.79 -1.70 11.62
CA ASP A 25 -15.56 -2.11 13.01
C ASP A 25 -14.43 -3.14 13.17
N HIS A 26 -13.81 -3.58 12.08
CA HIS A 26 -12.72 -4.55 12.11
C HIS A 26 -11.35 -3.87 12.09
N VAL A 27 -10.50 -4.24 13.05
CA VAL A 27 -9.14 -3.73 13.19
C VAL A 27 -8.17 -4.89 13.37
N TRP A 28 -7.08 -4.87 12.62
CA TRP A 28 -6.00 -5.84 12.71
C TRP A 28 -4.69 -5.11 13.00
N LYS A 29 -3.96 -5.61 14.00
CA LYS A 29 -2.65 -5.07 14.33
C LYS A 29 -1.64 -5.37 13.22
N THR A 30 -0.65 -4.49 13.09
CA THR A 30 0.47 -4.68 12.17
C THR A 30 1.76 -4.22 12.85
N GLU A 31 2.87 -4.85 12.47
CA GLU A 31 4.22 -4.45 12.88
C GLU A 31 4.95 -3.70 11.77
N MET A 32 4.37 -3.66 10.56
CA MET A 32 4.97 -3.06 9.38
C MET A 32 3.98 -2.12 8.70
N THR A 33 4.48 -0.99 8.18
CA THR A 33 3.70 -0.09 7.31
C THR A 33 3.08 -0.82 6.12
N THR A 34 3.85 -1.73 5.52
CA THR A 34 3.39 -2.60 4.44
C THR A 34 3.78 -4.04 4.81
N PRO A 35 2.80 -4.94 5.04
CA PRO A 35 3.08 -6.30 5.50
C PRO A 35 3.77 -7.16 4.43
N ASP A 36 4.20 -8.38 4.80
CA ASP A 36 4.72 -9.36 3.85
C ASP A 36 3.66 -9.79 2.82
N PRO A 37 4.05 -10.37 1.66
CA PRO A 37 3.11 -10.71 0.59
C PRO A 37 1.92 -11.57 1.03
N VAL A 38 2.12 -12.54 1.93
CA VAL A 38 1.07 -13.48 2.33
C VAL A 38 0.05 -12.76 3.21
N SER A 39 0.53 -12.08 4.25
CA SER A 39 -0.32 -11.27 5.12
C SER A 39 -1.05 -10.16 4.36
N PHE A 40 -0.40 -9.58 3.35
CA PHE A 40 -0.99 -8.57 2.47
C PHE A 40 -2.17 -9.14 1.67
N GLN A 41 -1.99 -10.27 0.99
CA GLN A 41 -3.04 -10.90 0.19
C GLN A 41 -4.17 -11.43 1.07
N GLU A 42 -3.86 -11.96 2.25
CA GLU A 42 -4.87 -12.34 3.25
C GLU A 42 -5.71 -11.12 3.68
N ARG A 43 -5.07 -9.98 3.93
CA ARG A 43 -5.75 -8.72 4.26
C ARG A 43 -6.69 -8.27 3.15
N LEU A 44 -6.23 -8.29 1.90
CA LEU A 44 -7.07 -7.96 0.74
C LEU A 44 -8.27 -8.90 0.62
N LYS A 45 -8.07 -10.20 0.84
CA LYS A 45 -9.17 -11.18 0.84
C LYS A 45 -10.17 -10.86 1.94
N GLN A 46 -9.73 -10.60 3.16
CA GLN A 46 -10.61 -10.26 4.28
C GLN A 46 -11.41 -8.97 4.01
N PHE A 47 -10.79 -7.93 3.45
CA PHE A 47 -11.50 -6.72 3.04
C PHE A 47 -12.54 -6.99 1.95
N LYS A 48 -12.21 -7.80 0.94
CA LYS A 48 -13.14 -8.18 -0.11
C LYS A 48 -14.34 -8.95 0.44
N ASP A 49 -14.09 -9.92 1.32
CA ASP A 49 -15.14 -10.74 1.94
C ASP A 49 -16.08 -9.89 2.83
N LEU A 50 -15.55 -8.85 3.47
CA LEU A 50 -16.32 -7.88 4.25
C LEU A 50 -17.01 -6.79 3.42
N GLY A 51 -16.79 -6.77 2.09
CA GLY A 51 -17.52 -5.87 1.17
C GLY A 51 -16.82 -4.55 0.86
N ALA A 52 -15.53 -4.40 1.14
CA ALA A 52 -14.75 -3.23 0.75
C ALA A 52 -14.80 -3.03 -0.78
N LYS A 53 -14.91 -1.77 -1.20
CA LYS A 53 -14.95 -1.34 -2.62
C LYS A 53 -13.64 -0.72 -3.09
N ALA A 54 -12.80 -0.29 -2.15
CA ALA A 54 -11.48 0.25 -2.42
C ALA A 54 -10.53 -0.12 -1.27
N VAL A 55 -9.23 0.08 -1.48
CA VAL A 55 -8.22 -0.01 -0.43
C VAL A 55 -7.30 1.20 -0.54
N ALA A 56 -7.16 1.95 0.55
CA ALA A 56 -6.11 2.95 0.71
C ALA A 56 -4.90 2.30 1.40
N LEU A 57 -3.72 2.41 0.80
CA LEU A 57 -2.53 1.68 1.24
C LEU A 57 -1.32 2.61 1.35
N GLU A 58 -0.57 2.48 2.44
CA GLU A 58 0.80 2.98 2.54
C GLU A 58 1.79 1.95 1.95
N VAL A 59 2.54 2.35 0.92
CA VAL A 59 3.56 1.50 0.28
C VAL A 59 4.95 2.03 0.66
N SER A 60 5.63 1.35 1.57
CA SER A 60 6.99 1.72 1.98
C SER A 60 8.02 1.38 0.90
N SER A 61 9.16 2.07 0.90
CA SER A 61 10.27 1.74 -0.01
C SER A 61 10.87 0.37 0.25
N HIS A 62 10.91 -0.05 1.52
CA HIS A 62 11.31 -1.41 1.90
C HIS A 62 10.40 -2.45 1.24
N ALA A 63 9.08 -2.20 1.20
CA ALA A 63 8.15 -3.13 0.58
C ALA A 63 8.32 -3.23 -0.94
N LEU A 64 8.65 -2.12 -1.61
CA LEU A 64 8.92 -2.11 -3.05
C LEU A 64 10.23 -2.84 -3.38
N ASP A 65 11.28 -2.57 -2.59
CA ASP A 65 12.58 -3.21 -2.75
C ASP A 65 12.52 -4.73 -2.47
N GLN A 66 11.74 -5.13 -1.47
CA GLN A 66 11.54 -6.54 -1.09
C GLN A 66 10.39 -7.22 -1.83
N ALA A 67 9.84 -6.59 -2.87
CA ALA A 67 8.75 -7.13 -3.70
C ALA A 67 7.49 -7.57 -2.92
N ARG A 68 7.20 -6.95 -1.77
CA ARG A 68 6.07 -7.34 -0.91
C ARG A 68 4.70 -7.13 -1.55
N VAL A 69 4.64 -6.24 -2.53
CA VAL A 69 3.40 -5.82 -3.21
C VAL A 69 3.48 -6.02 -4.73
N ASP A 70 4.38 -6.87 -5.22
CA ASP A 70 4.59 -7.05 -6.66
C ASP A 70 3.37 -7.64 -7.38
N GLU A 71 2.57 -8.45 -6.67
CA GLU A 71 1.32 -9.08 -7.15
C GLU A 71 0.06 -8.30 -6.71
N VAL A 72 0.20 -7.00 -6.50
CA VAL A 72 -0.92 -6.10 -6.18
C VAL A 72 -1.24 -5.27 -7.42
N PRO A 73 -2.41 -5.47 -8.07
CA PRO A 73 -2.80 -4.64 -9.19
C PRO A 73 -3.25 -3.26 -8.69
N PHE A 74 -2.42 -2.24 -8.86
CA PHE A 74 -2.67 -0.86 -8.42
C PHE A 74 -3.52 -0.10 -9.43
N ASP A 75 -4.55 0.63 -8.97
CA ASP A 75 -5.34 1.53 -9.84
C ASP A 75 -4.74 2.94 -9.89
N VAL A 76 -4.19 3.38 -8.75
CA VAL A 76 -3.69 4.74 -8.55
C VAL A 76 -2.45 4.66 -7.67
N ALA A 77 -1.43 5.44 -8.02
CA ALA A 77 -0.28 5.70 -7.17
C ALA A 77 -0.17 7.19 -6.87
N VAL A 78 0.11 7.54 -5.62
CA VAL A 78 0.29 8.92 -5.17
C VAL A 78 1.65 9.05 -4.53
N PHE A 79 2.43 10.02 -4.99
CA PHE A 79 3.70 10.40 -4.39
C PHE A 79 3.53 11.72 -3.65
N THR A 80 3.93 11.75 -2.38
CA THR A 80 3.81 12.95 -1.54
C THR A 80 5.07 13.80 -1.60
N ASN A 81 6.21 13.24 -1.18
CA ASN A 81 7.53 13.88 -1.22
C ASN A 81 8.64 12.83 -1.04
N LEU A 82 9.89 13.25 -1.25
CA LEU A 82 11.09 12.47 -0.93
C LEU A 82 12.13 13.37 -0.28
N SER A 83 12.49 13.07 0.95
CA SER A 83 13.59 13.68 1.71
C SER A 83 14.51 12.59 2.27
N ARG A 84 15.63 12.99 2.88
CA ARG A 84 16.59 12.05 3.47
C ARG A 84 15.95 11.23 4.59
N ASP A 85 15.84 9.92 4.35
CA ASP A 85 15.34 8.91 5.27
C ASP A 85 15.84 7.52 4.82
N HIS A 86 15.76 6.50 5.69
CA HIS A 86 16.03 5.09 5.39
C HIS A 86 17.37 4.79 4.68
N LEU A 87 18.39 5.63 4.84
CA LEU A 87 19.69 5.44 4.19
C LEU A 87 20.56 4.36 4.84
N ASP A 88 20.23 3.97 6.06
CA ASP A 88 20.73 2.77 6.73
C ASP A 88 20.34 1.49 5.97
N TYR A 89 19.20 1.51 5.26
CA TYR A 89 18.76 0.43 4.39
C TYR A 89 19.16 0.66 2.93
N HIS A 90 18.77 1.80 2.34
CA HIS A 90 18.93 2.08 0.90
C HIS A 90 20.34 2.52 0.51
N LYS A 91 21.28 2.69 1.46
CA LYS A 91 22.66 3.20 1.26
C LYS A 91 22.74 4.68 0.86
N ASP A 92 21.96 5.11 -0.13
CA ASP A 92 21.91 6.48 -0.62
C ASP A 92 20.53 6.91 -1.14
N MET A 93 20.41 8.20 -1.47
CA MET A 93 19.16 8.80 -1.95
C MET A 93 18.74 8.30 -3.34
N ASN A 94 19.69 7.87 -4.17
CA ASN A 94 19.39 7.38 -5.52
C ASN A 94 18.73 6.01 -5.44
N GLU A 95 19.27 5.10 -4.64
CA GLU A 95 18.65 3.79 -4.39
C GLU A 95 17.30 3.93 -3.69
N TYR A 96 17.16 4.85 -2.73
CA TYR A 96 15.87 5.14 -2.09
C TYR A 96 14.83 5.66 -3.11
N PHE A 97 15.24 6.57 -4.00
CA PHE A 97 14.41 7.07 -5.09
C PHE A 97 14.01 5.95 -6.06
N LYS A 98 14.98 5.12 -6.49
CA LYS A 98 14.73 3.99 -7.39
C LYS A 98 13.71 3.02 -6.79
N ALA A 99 13.86 2.66 -5.52
CA ALA A 99 12.92 1.78 -4.83
C ALA A 99 11.49 2.34 -4.87
N LYS A 100 11.28 3.63 -4.56
CA LYS A 100 9.95 4.25 -4.65
C LYS A 100 9.43 4.37 -6.08
N SER A 101 10.31 4.63 -7.05
CA SER A 101 9.92 4.77 -8.46
C SER A 101 9.29 3.51 -9.03
N LYS A 102 9.66 2.32 -8.52
CA LYS A 102 9.09 1.02 -8.94
C LYS A 102 7.56 0.99 -8.87
N LEU A 103 6.95 1.68 -7.89
CA LEU A 103 5.49 1.75 -7.80
C LEU A 103 4.86 2.36 -9.08
N PHE A 104 5.52 3.35 -9.67
CA PHE A 104 5.03 4.10 -10.83
C PHE A 104 5.50 3.50 -12.16
N SER A 105 6.79 3.13 -12.25
CA SER A 105 7.42 2.71 -13.50
C SER A 105 7.19 1.24 -13.84
N ASP A 106 6.80 0.43 -12.85
CA ASP A 106 6.62 -1.01 -12.99
C ASP A 106 5.23 -1.42 -12.49
N LEU A 107 4.99 -1.39 -11.17
CA LEU A 107 3.79 -1.99 -10.57
C LEU A 107 2.48 -1.39 -11.10
N LEU A 108 2.38 -0.06 -11.18
CA LEU A 108 1.20 0.62 -11.71
C LEU A 108 0.96 0.28 -13.20
N THR A 109 2.02 0.14 -13.99
CA THR A 109 1.91 -0.19 -15.42
C THR A 109 1.50 -1.64 -15.69
N ARG A 110 1.76 -2.54 -14.73
CA ARG A 110 1.37 -3.96 -14.80
C ARG A 110 -0.05 -4.23 -14.33
N SER A 111 -0.79 -3.21 -13.89
CA SER A 111 -2.14 -3.41 -13.34
C SER A 111 -3.06 -4.08 -14.35
N THR A 112 -3.67 -5.19 -13.95
CA THR A 112 -4.58 -5.98 -14.79
C THR A 112 -6.06 -5.69 -14.50
N LYS A 113 -6.35 -4.66 -13.70
CA LYS A 113 -7.73 -4.26 -13.40
C LYS A 113 -8.34 -3.59 -14.65
N PRO A 114 -9.62 -3.88 -14.95
CA PRO A 114 -10.30 -3.40 -16.14
C PRO A 114 -10.55 -1.89 -16.12
#